data_AF-A0A2M7P6C0-F1
#
_entry.id   AF-A0A2M7P6C0-F1
#
_cell.length_a   1.000
_cell.length_b   1.000
_cell.length_c   1.000
_cell.angle_alpha   90.00
_cell.angle_beta   90.00
_cell.angle_gamma   90.00
#
_symmetry.space_group_name_H-M   'P 1'
#
loop_
_entity.id
_entity.type
_entity.pdbx_description
1 polymer ?
#
loop_
_entity_poly.entity_id
_entity_poly.type
_entity_poly.pdbx_seq_one_letter_code
_entity_poly.pdbx_strand_id
1 'polypeptide(L)'
;MDNDVLINRKDFLMMLKPIKRFASRKQAEDAVLSLEGGNFMITLVGLSSGASVSGNWTGEVRVPVGSLVGIAMLPPAGDPIRLVVRDGRLHIGTVSISCVAQKAWKSKIELPLDPDLVTVLRLRFLYPPDRLERAGLTRRLAKAEEKAGKLVTRAANILKPLNITGSDLVQMVQDHIRRGMETK
;
A
#
# COMPACT_ATOMS: atom_id res chain seq x y z
N MET A 1 -10.37 15.65 8.58
CA MET A 1 -10.07 14.24 8.88
C MET A 1 -9.75 14.20 10.35
N ASP A 2 -10.47 13.39 11.11
CA ASP A 2 -10.22 13.24 12.55
C ASP A 2 -9.10 12.22 12.72
N ASN A 3 -7.89 12.75 12.91
CA ASN A 3 -6.66 11.99 13.13
C ASN A 3 -6.03 12.52 14.40
N ASP A 4 -6.50 12.03 15.54
CA ASP A 4 -6.06 12.41 16.88
C ASP A 4 -6.12 11.18 17.77
N VAL A 5 -4.95 10.61 18.05
CA VAL A 5 -4.82 9.41 18.88
C VAL A 5 -3.75 9.59 19.96
N LEU A 6 -3.95 8.87 21.05
CA LEU A 6 -3.02 8.75 22.17
C LEU A 6 -2.48 7.33 22.20
N ILE A 7 -1.15 7.21 22.26
CA ILE A 7 -0.46 5.93 22.35
C ILE A 7 0.42 5.90 23.60
N ASN A 8 0.47 4.77 24.30
CA ASN A 8 1.39 4.62 25.41
C ASN A 8 2.84 4.77 24.91
N ARG A 9 3.67 5.52 25.65
CA ARG A 9 5.05 5.80 25.26
C ARG A 9 5.84 4.52 25.00
N LYS A 10 5.72 3.52 25.88
CA LYS A 10 6.45 2.25 25.76
C LYS A 10 6.09 1.54 24.46
N ASP A 11 4.81 1.50 24.13
CA ASP A 11 4.31 0.84 22.92
C ASP A 11 4.74 1.59 21.66
N PHE A 12 4.67 2.92 21.66
CA PHE A 12 5.18 3.74 20.56
C PHE A 12 6.68 3.49 20.32
N LEU A 13 7.48 3.43 21.39
CA LEU A 13 8.90 3.10 21.27
C LEU A 13 9.13 1.69 20.72
N MET A 14 8.31 0.72 21.10
CA MET A 14 8.36 -0.64 20.53
C MET A 14 8.03 -0.63 19.04
N MET A 15 7.05 0.18 18.61
CA MET A 15 6.71 0.34 17.19
C MET A 15 7.86 0.93 16.36
N LEU A 16 8.64 1.85 16.93
CA LEU A 16 9.75 2.51 16.23
C LEU A 16 11.04 1.66 16.18
N LYS A 17 11.20 0.67 17.07
CA LYS A 17 12.41 -0.19 17.13
C LYS A 17 12.74 -0.88 15.80
N PRO A 18 11.78 -1.54 15.11
CA PRO A 18 12.04 -2.15 13.80
C PRO A 18 12.43 -1.12 12.74
N ILE A 19 11.82 0.07 12.76
CA ILE A 19 12.07 1.16 11.82
C ILE A 19 13.51 1.64 11.92
N LYS A 20 14.02 1.84 13.15
CA LYS A 20 15.42 2.21 13.42
C LYS A 20 16.41 1.21 12.84
N ARG A 21 16.07 -0.09 12.83
CA ARG A 21 16.92 -1.15 12.27
C ARG A 21 16.81 -1.28 10.76
N PHE A 22 15.65 -0.95 10.19
CA PHE A 22 15.34 -1.17 8.78
C PHE A 22 15.76 0.00 7.88
N ALA A 23 15.61 1.23 8.35
CA ALA A 23 15.92 2.44 7.57
C ALA A 23 17.41 2.63 7.29
N SER A 24 18.30 1.95 8.02
CA SER A 24 19.74 1.96 7.74
C SER A 24 20.13 1.13 6.51
N ARG A 25 19.20 0.36 5.91
CA ARG A 25 19.52 -0.63 4.86
C ARG A 25 18.79 -0.44 3.52
N LYS A 26 17.75 0.41 3.41
CA LYS A 26 17.02 0.67 2.15
C LYS A 26 16.38 2.07 2.09
N GLN A 27 16.36 2.64 0.89
CA GLN A 27 15.71 3.91 0.49
C GLN A 27 14.16 3.79 0.41
N ALA A 28 13.47 3.42 1.49
CA ALA A 28 12.02 3.61 1.49
C ALA A 28 11.73 5.12 1.58
N GLU A 29 10.99 5.68 0.62
CA GLU A 29 10.71 7.12 0.57
C GLU A 29 9.68 7.52 1.65
N ASP A 30 8.56 6.78 1.71
CA ASP A 30 7.44 7.06 2.62
C ASP A 30 7.04 5.85 3.48
N ALA A 31 6.56 6.14 4.68
CA ALA A 31 5.82 5.22 5.54
C ALA A 31 4.34 5.60 5.58
N VAL A 32 3.48 4.60 5.75
CA VAL A 32 2.03 4.75 5.87
C VAL A 32 1.61 4.52 7.32
N LEU A 33 0.83 5.45 7.84
CA LEU A 33 0.24 5.41 9.18
C LEU A 33 -1.27 5.18 9.06
N SER A 34 -1.80 4.15 9.71
CA SER A 34 -3.21 3.78 9.62
C SER A 34 -3.73 3.20 10.93
N LEU A 35 -5.05 3.02 11.05
CA LEU A 35 -5.68 2.31 12.15
C LEU A 35 -6.35 1.05 11.62
N GLU A 36 -5.91 -0.12 12.08
CA GLU A 36 -6.42 -1.42 11.67
C GLU A 36 -6.78 -2.25 12.90
N GLY A 37 -8.05 -2.65 13.03
CA GLY A 37 -8.49 -3.50 14.14
C GLY A 37 -8.25 -2.90 15.54
N GLY A 38 -8.29 -1.57 15.68
CA GLY A 38 -8.02 -0.87 16.94
C GLY A 38 -6.53 -0.62 17.23
N ASN A 39 -5.63 -1.09 16.36
CA ASN A 39 -4.20 -0.83 16.46
C ASN A 39 -3.78 0.26 15.48
N PHE A 40 -2.99 1.21 15.97
CA PHE A 40 -2.28 2.14 15.11
C PHE A 40 -1.10 1.42 14.49
N MET A 41 -0.97 1.50 13.17
CA MET A 41 -0.02 0.76 12.36
C MET A 41 0.94 1.73 11.66
N ILE A 42 2.24 1.45 11.73
CA ILE A 42 3.27 2.02 10.87
C ILE A 42 3.68 0.94 9.89
N THR A 43 3.51 1.22 8.60
CA THR A 43 3.80 0.28 7.51
C THR A 43 4.80 0.90 6.54
N LEU A 44 5.81 0.12 6.19
CA LEU A 44 6.78 0.38 5.14
C LEU A 44 7.01 -0.90 4.33
N VAL A 45 7.70 -0.79 3.19
CA VAL A 45 7.90 -1.95 2.30
C VAL A 45 8.59 -3.09 3.04
N GLY A 46 7.88 -4.22 3.20
CA GLY A 46 8.37 -5.41 3.90
C GLY A 46 8.41 -5.33 5.43
N LEU A 47 7.84 -4.29 6.05
CA LEU A 47 7.81 -4.15 7.51
C LEU A 47 6.52 -3.46 7.98
N SER A 48 5.86 -4.05 8.97
CA SER A 48 4.77 -3.41 9.70
C SER A 48 4.99 -3.54 11.20
N SER A 49 4.54 -2.52 11.94
CA SER A 49 4.53 -2.54 13.40
C SER A 49 3.34 -1.75 13.91
N GLY A 50 2.74 -2.17 15.02
CA GLY A 50 1.54 -1.53 15.54
C GLY A 50 1.37 -1.67 17.04
N ALA A 51 0.49 -0.84 17.58
CA ALA A 51 0.10 -0.87 18.99
C ALA A 51 -1.30 -0.29 19.19
N SER A 52 -1.92 -0.66 20.31
CA SER A 52 -3.21 -0.13 20.71
C SER A 52 -3.14 1.38 20.97
N VAL A 53 -4.20 2.07 20.59
CA VAL A 53 -4.34 3.52 20.81
C VAL A 53 -5.75 3.85 21.31
N SER A 54 -5.88 5.01 21.95
CA SER A 54 -7.18 5.63 22.19
C SER A 54 -7.36 6.86 21.30
N GLY A 55 -8.61 7.19 20.97
CA GLY A 55 -8.94 8.28 20.07
C GLY A 55 -9.34 7.81 18.68
N ASN A 56 -9.35 8.73 17.71
CA ASN A 56 -9.87 8.51 16.37
C ASN A 56 -8.79 8.73 15.33
N TRP A 57 -8.66 7.78 14.41
CA TRP A 57 -7.79 7.91 13.25
C TRP A 57 -8.53 7.46 12.01
N THR A 58 -8.63 8.36 11.05
CA THR A 58 -9.39 8.20 9.82
C THR A 58 -8.47 8.30 8.62
N GLY A 59 -8.47 7.24 7.81
CA GLY A 59 -7.67 7.23 6.61
C GLY A 59 -6.27 6.67 6.81
N GLU A 60 -5.43 7.00 5.84
CA GLU A 60 -4.00 6.74 5.87
C GLU A 60 -3.26 8.07 5.85
N VAL A 61 -2.12 8.13 6.53
CA VAL A 61 -1.25 9.32 6.53
C VAL A 61 0.13 8.88 6.08
N ARG A 62 0.61 9.46 4.99
CA ARG A 62 1.95 9.23 4.47
C ARG A 62 2.93 10.22 5.07
N VAL A 63 4.07 9.72 5.52
CA VAL A 63 5.15 10.52 6.10
C VAL A 63 6.50 10.08 5.56
N PRO A 64 7.46 11.00 5.36
CA PRO A 64 8.80 10.62 4.96
C PRO A 64 9.46 9.70 5.98
N VAL A 65 10.05 8.59 5.53
CA VAL A 65 10.69 7.62 6.43
C VAL A 65 11.81 8.27 7.24
N GLY A 66 12.59 9.17 6.62
CA GLY A 66 13.68 9.88 7.31
C GLY A 66 13.21 10.65 8.54
N SER A 67 12.01 11.24 8.49
CA SER A 67 11.43 11.94 9.64
C SER A 67 11.06 10.97 10.77
N LEU A 68 10.47 9.80 10.45
CA LEU A 68 10.19 8.76 11.45
C LEU A 68 11.47 8.18 12.06
N VAL A 69 12.55 8.07 11.28
CA VAL A 69 13.86 7.65 11.80
C VAL A 69 14.40 8.69 12.78
N GLY A 70 14.30 9.98 12.46
CA GLY A 70 14.66 11.06 13.38
C GLY A 70 13.88 10.94 14.70
N ILE A 71 12.58 10.69 14.64
CA ILE A 71 11.72 10.45 15.81
C ILE A 71 12.13 9.17 16.56
N ALA A 72 12.51 8.10 15.87
CA ALA A 72 12.98 6.87 16.51
C ALA A 72 14.35 7.04 17.20
N MET A 73 15.17 7.97 16.71
CA MET A 73 16.46 8.31 17.31
C MET A 73 16.30 9.24 18.52
N LEU A 74 15.41 10.23 18.43
CA LEU A 74 15.08 11.15 19.49
C LEU A 74 13.56 11.18 19.73
N PRO A 75 13.02 10.20 20.47
CA PRO A 75 11.58 10.11 20.68
C PRO A 75 11.05 11.29 21.49
N PRO A 76 9.89 11.87 21.12
CA PRO A 76 9.29 12.99 21.86
C PRO A 76 9.07 12.59 23.30
N ALA A 77 9.18 13.54 24.24
CA ALA A 77 8.91 13.31 25.66
C ALA A 77 7.39 13.18 25.94
N GLY A 78 7.03 12.64 27.10
CA GLY A 78 5.63 12.47 27.53
C GLY A 78 5.08 11.05 27.42
N ASP A 79 4.03 10.79 28.20
CA ASP A 79 3.23 9.56 28.19
C ASP A 79 1.79 9.91 28.65
N PRO A 80 0.74 9.66 27.84
CA PRO A 80 0.77 9.13 26.49
C PRO A 80 1.36 10.11 25.47
N ILE A 81 1.84 9.58 24.35
CA ILE A 81 2.26 10.37 23.20
C ILE A 81 1.02 10.65 22.36
N ARG A 82 0.76 11.94 22.07
CA ARG A 82 -0.31 12.37 21.18
C ARG A 82 0.18 12.45 19.74
N LEU A 83 -0.58 11.85 18.84
CA LEU A 83 -0.39 11.86 17.39
C LEU A 83 -1.58 12.60 16.78
N VAL A 84 -1.35 13.75 16.16
CA VAL A 84 -2.43 14.54 15.56
C VAL A 84 -2.06 15.10 14.19
N VAL A 85 -2.95 14.98 13.20
CA VAL A 85 -2.76 15.57 11.87
C VAL A 85 -3.50 16.89 11.76
N ARG A 86 -2.77 17.99 11.49
CA ARG A 86 -3.31 19.32 11.23
C ARG A 86 -2.44 20.05 10.22
N ASP A 87 -3.07 20.81 9.33
CA ASP A 87 -2.37 21.71 8.38
C ASP A 87 -1.30 21.01 7.53
N GLY A 88 -1.58 19.78 7.08
CA GLY A 88 -0.64 18.98 6.28
C GLY A 88 0.57 18.47 7.07
N ARG A 89 0.52 18.52 8.41
CA ARG A 89 1.58 18.04 9.30
C ARG A 89 1.06 17.00 10.27
N LEU A 90 1.90 16.02 10.55
CA LEU A 90 1.73 15.10 11.67
C LEU A 90 2.50 15.64 12.86
N HIS A 91 1.78 15.97 13.92
CA HIS A 91 2.34 16.35 15.21
C HIS A 91 2.46 15.11 16.10
N ILE A 92 3.64 14.88 16.64
CA ILE A 92 3.96 13.78 17.55
C ILE A 92 4.58 14.38 18.81
N GLY A 93 3.77 14.54 19.86
CA GLY A 93 4.16 15.34 21.02
C GLY A 93 4.50 16.77 20.61
N THR A 94 5.76 17.20 20.83
CA THR A 94 6.26 18.54 20.48
C THR A 94 6.86 18.63 19.08
N VAL A 95 7.05 17.50 18.38
CA VAL A 95 7.67 17.45 17.05
C VAL A 95 6.57 17.49 15.99
N SER A 96 6.83 18.14 14.84
CA SER A 96 5.94 18.07 13.69
C SER A 96 6.68 17.71 12.41
N ILE A 97 6.09 16.87 11.58
CA ILE A 97 6.67 16.39 10.32
C ILE A 97 5.68 16.59 9.18
N SER A 98 6.19 16.80 7.96
CA SER A 98 5.34 16.89 6.77
C SER A 98 4.59 15.58 6.55
N CYS A 99 3.32 15.67 6.15
CA CYS A 99 2.52 14.49 5.87
C CYS A 99 1.49 14.73 4.77
N VAL A 100 1.03 13.64 4.17
CA VAL A 100 -0.10 13.64 3.23
C VAL A 100 -1.17 12.73 3.78
N ALA A 101 -2.31 13.31 4.19
CA ALA A 101 -3.47 12.55 4.62
C ALA A 101 -4.30 12.14 3.40
N GLN A 102 -4.66 10.87 3.31
CA GLN A 102 -5.45 10.30 2.23
C GLN A 102 -6.58 9.45 2.78
N LYS A 103 -7.70 9.34 2.03
CA LYS A 103 -8.79 8.44 2.41
C LYS A 103 -8.25 7.01 2.52
N ALA A 104 -8.70 6.27 3.54
CA ALA A 104 -8.21 4.93 3.82
C ALA A 104 -8.33 4.08 2.57
N TRP A 105 -7.20 3.65 2.01
CA TRP A 105 -7.22 2.51 1.12
C TRP A 105 -7.42 1.30 2.02
N LYS A 106 -8.66 0.82 2.13
CA LYS A 106 -8.95 -0.45 2.80
C LYS A 106 -7.94 -1.48 2.28
N SER A 107 -7.02 -1.94 3.12
CA SER A 107 -6.00 -2.96 2.79
C SER A 107 -6.62 -4.23 2.20
N LYS A 108 -7.93 -4.42 2.42
CA LYS A 108 -8.78 -5.39 1.74
C LYS A 108 -8.97 -5.03 0.26
N ILE A 109 -8.23 -5.72 -0.62
CA ILE A 109 -8.63 -5.87 -2.02
C ILE A 109 -9.80 -6.85 -2.03
N GLU A 110 -10.99 -6.35 -2.35
CA GLU A 110 -12.17 -7.22 -2.53
C GLU A 110 -12.00 -7.97 -3.85
N LEU A 111 -11.64 -9.24 -3.73
CA LEU A 111 -11.58 -10.19 -4.82
C LEU A 111 -12.64 -11.26 -4.57
N PRO A 112 -13.48 -11.60 -5.57
CA PRO A 112 -14.36 -12.75 -5.44
C PRO A 112 -13.52 -14.02 -5.20
N LEU A 113 -14.11 -15.03 -4.55
CA LEU A 113 -13.42 -16.30 -4.23
C LEU A 113 -12.84 -16.95 -5.50
N ASP A 114 -13.59 -16.91 -6.59
CA ASP A 114 -13.16 -17.39 -7.91
C ASP A 114 -13.24 -16.25 -8.96
N PRO A 115 -12.24 -15.36 -8.99
CA PRO A 115 -12.14 -14.28 -9.97
C PRO A 115 -11.68 -14.86 -11.32
N ASP A 116 -12.34 -14.43 -12.38
CA ASP A 116 -11.89 -14.72 -13.73
C ASP A 116 -10.49 -14.12 -14.02
N LEU A 117 -9.86 -14.60 -15.09
CA LEU A 117 -8.50 -14.20 -15.46
C LEU A 117 -8.38 -12.68 -15.70
N VAL A 118 -9.41 -12.06 -16.29
CA VAL A 118 -9.42 -10.63 -16.61
C VAL A 118 -9.48 -9.80 -15.33
N THR A 119 -10.31 -10.21 -14.38
CA THR A 119 -10.47 -9.60 -13.06
C THR A 119 -9.17 -9.61 -12.29
N VAL A 120 -8.42 -10.72 -12.32
CA VAL A 120 -7.09 -10.78 -11.69
C VAL A 120 -6.10 -9.84 -12.39
N LEU A 121 -6.08 -9.81 -13.72
CA LEU A 121 -5.17 -8.94 -14.48
C LEU A 121 -5.48 -7.44 -14.30
N ARG A 122 -6.73 -7.07 -14.05
CA ARG A 122 -7.14 -5.68 -13.77
C ARG A 122 -6.55 -5.14 -12.47
N LEU A 123 -6.20 -6.01 -11.52
CA LEU A 123 -5.69 -5.59 -10.21
C LEU A 123 -4.45 -4.69 -10.32
N ARG A 124 -3.59 -4.90 -11.31
CA ARG A 124 -2.39 -4.08 -11.54
C ARG A 124 -2.70 -2.63 -11.95
N PHE A 125 -3.90 -2.39 -12.46
CA PHE A 125 -4.35 -1.06 -12.86
C PHE A 125 -5.20 -0.40 -11.77
N LEU A 126 -5.88 -1.20 -10.94
CA LEU A 126 -6.75 -0.71 -9.86
C LEU A 126 -5.98 -0.40 -8.57
N TYR A 127 -4.85 -1.07 -8.36
CA TYR A 127 -4.11 -1.00 -7.11
C TYR A 127 -2.61 -0.80 -7.36
N PRO A 128 -1.94 0.03 -6.56
CA PRO A 128 -0.50 0.23 -6.68
C PRO A 128 0.25 -1.05 -6.25
N PRO A 129 1.49 -1.26 -6.74
CA PRO A 129 2.24 -2.50 -6.52
C PRO A 129 2.45 -2.88 -5.04
N ASP A 130 2.70 -1.88 -4.18
CA ASP A 130 2.87 -2.08 -2.74
C ASP A 130 1.61 -2.64 -2.06
N ARG A 131 0.42 -2.30 -2.59
CA ARG A 131 -0.86 -2.79 -2.07
C ARG A 131 -1.14 -4.21 -2.53
N LEU A 132 -0.77 -4.56 -3.76
CA LEU A 132 -0.86 -5.93 -4.27
C LEU A 132 0.06 -6.88 -3.50
N GLU A 133 1.25 -6.38 -3.12
CA GLU A 133 2.22 -7.11 -2.30
C GLU A 133 1.69 -7.35 -0.88
N ARG A 134 1.19 -6.30 -0.22
CA ARG A 134 0.59 -6.41 1.13
C ARG A 134 -0.64 -7.33 1.15
N ALA A 135 -1.41 -7.37 0.06
CA ALA A 135 -2.55 -8.28 -0.08
C ALA A 135 -2.14 -9.73 -0.44
N GLY A 136 -0.86 -10.02 -0.62
CA GLY A 136 -0.37 -11.35 -1.02
C GLY A 136 -0.77 -11.76 -2.44
N LEU A 137 -1.15 -10.80 -3.30
CA LEU A 137 -1.68 -11.07 -4.63
C LEU A 137 -0.59 -11.13 -5.71
N THR A 138 0.65 -10.77 -5.41
CA THR A 138 1.77 -10.74 -6.36
C THR A 138 1.94 -12.07 -7.11
N ARG A 139 1.94 -13.19 -6.38
CA ARG A 139 2.11 -14.52 -7.00
C ARG A 139 0.91 -14.90 -7.87
N ARG A 140 -0.30 -14.50 -7.48
CA ARG A 140 -1.54 -14.77 -8.23
C ARG A 140 -1.57 -13.96 -9.52
N LEU A 141 -1.16 -12.69 -9.45
CA LEU A 141 -1.06 -11.79 -10.60
C LEU A 141 -0.01 -12.30 -11.59
N ALA A 142 1.19 -12.65 -11.13
CA ALA A 142 2.24 -13.19 -12.00
C ALA A 142 1.79 -14.47 -12.75
N LYS A 143 1.11 -15.39 -12.05
CA LYS A 143 0.53 -16.58 -12.69
C LYS A 143 -0.56 -16.24 -13.72
N ALA A 144 -1.37 -15.22 -13.44
CA ALA A 144 -2.39 -14.75 -14.37
C ALA A 144 -1.76 -14.14 -15.64
N GLU A 145 -0.70 -13.34 -15.49
CA GLU A 145 0.03 -12.75 -16.60
C GLU A 145 0.71 -13.82 -17.47
N GLU A 146 1.32 -14.83 -16.84
CA GLU A 146 1.90 -15.96 -17.56
C GLU A 146 0.84 -16.74 -18.35
N LYS A 147 -0.33 -17.00 -17.74
CA LYS A 147 -1.44 -17.69 -18.40
C LYS A 147 -1.99 -16.88 -19.57
N ALA A 148 -2.13 -15.56 -19.41
CA ALA A 148 -2.54 -14.67 -20.48
C ALA A 148 -1.54 -14.68 -21.64
N GLY A 149 -0.24 -14.60 -21.35
CA GLY A 149 0.82 -14.69 -22.37
C GLY A 149 0.73 -15.99 -23.17
N LYS A 150 0.55 -17.15 -22.51
CA LYS A 150 0.37 -18.44 -23.19
C LYS A 150 -0.85 -18.47 -24.12
N LEU A 151 -1.97 -17.87 -23.70
CA LEU A 151 -3.17 -17.78 -24.52
C LEU A 151 -2.95 -16.88 -25.74
N VAL A 152 -2.30 -15.74 -25.56
CA VAL A 152 -1.98 -14.81 -26.65
C VAL A 152 -1.04 -15.47 -27.66
N THR A 153 0.01 -16.17 -27.23
CA THR A 153 0.92 -16.87 -28.13
C THR A 153 0.21 -17.94 -28.95
N ARG A 154 -0.71 -18.71 -28.33
CA ARG A 154 -1.51 -19.70 -29.05
C ARG A 154 -2.44 -19.05 -30.07
N ALA A 155 -3.14 -17.98 -29.68
CA ALA A 155 -4.02 -17.25 -30.58
C ALA A 155 -3.24 -16.61 -31.75
N ALA A 156 -2.05 -16.05 -31.48
CA ALA A 156 -1.18 -15.49 -32.50
C ALA A 156 -0.77 -16.53 -33.55
N ASN A 157 -0.45 -17.76 -33.12
CA ASN A 157 -0.10 -18.83 -34.06
C ASN A 157 -1.28 -19.23 -34.97
N ILE A 158 -2.50 -19.23 -34.44
CA ILE A 158 -3.73 -19.55 -35.21
C ILE A 158 -4.07 -18.42 -36.19
N LEU A 159 -3.90 -17.16 -35.76
CA LEU A 159 -4.28 -15.97 -36.52
C LEU A 159 -3.17 -15.46 -37.45
N LYS A 160 -1.97 -16.06 -37.39
CA LYS A 160 -0.83 -15.75 -38.26
C LYS A 160 -1.18 -15.73 -39.77
N PRO A 161 -1.99 -16.65 -40.32
CA PRO A 161 -2.39 -16.61 -41.74
C PRO A 161 -3.21 -15.37 -42.12
N LEU A 162 -3.84 -14.72 -41.14
CA LEU A 162 -4.58 -13.47 -41.32
C LEU A 162 -3.70 -12.22 -41.13
N ASN A 163 -2.38 -12.41 -41.07
CA ASN A 163 -1.38 -11.36 -40.83
C ASN A 163 -1.54 -10.64 -39.48
N ILE A 164 -2.19 -11.28 -38.51
CA ILE A 164 -2.30 -10.76 -37.13
C ILE A 164 -1.10 -11.24 -36.32
N THR A 165 -0.35 -10.30 -35.76
CA THR A 165 0.85 -10.60 -34.97
C THR A 165 0.53 -10.81 -33.49
N GLY A 166 1.47 -11.42 -32.77
CA GLY A 166 1.37 -11.53 -31.32
C GLY A 166 1.30 -10.17 -30.62
N SER A 167 2.03 -9.17 -31.13
CA SER A 167 1.97 -7.78 -30.65
C SER A 167 0.58 -7.17 -30.77
N ASP A 168 -0.11 -7.39 -31.90
CA ASP A 168 -1.47 -6.86 -32.11
C ASP A 168 -2.46 -7.44 -31.09
N LEU A 169 -2.34 -8.73 -30.79
CA LEU A 169 -3.19 -9.40 -29.81
C LEU A 169 -2.86 -8.97 -28.38
N VAL A 170 -1.59 -8.77 -28.04
CA VAL A 170 -1.21 -8.21 -26.73
C VAL A 170 -1.82 -6.82 -26.55
N GLN A 171 -1.69 -5.96 -27.56
CA GLN A 171 -2.24 -4.60 -27.54
C GLN A 171 -3.77 -4.65 -27.34
N MET A 172 -4.46 -5.49 -28.13
CA MET A 172 -5.91 -5.65 -28.05
C MET A 172 -6.38 -6.15 -26.68
N VAL A 173 -5.66 -7.10 -26.07
CA VAL A 173 -5.96 -7.61 -24.73
C VAL A 173 -5.72 -6.53 -23.66
N GLN A 174 -4.63 -5.79 -23.75
CA GLN A 174 -4.33 -4.70 -22.81
C GLN A 174 -5.38 -3.58 -22.88
N ASP A 175 -5.77 -3.20 -24.09
CA ASP A 175 -6.81 -2.19 -24.31
C ASP A 175 -8.17 -2.65 -23.79
N HIS A 176 -8.54 -3.91 -24.00
CA HIS A 176 -9.78 -4.47 -23.46
C HIS A 176 -9.78 -4.53 -21.93
N ILE A 177 -8.65 -4.93 -21.32
CA ILE A 177 -8.48 -4.94 -19.86
C ILE A 177 -8.63 -3.51 -19.30
N ARG A 178 -8.13 -2.49 -20.01
CA ARG A 178 -8.21 -1.08 -19.62
C ARG A 178 -9.62 -0.49 -19.81
N ARG A 179 -10.27 -0.70 -20.96
CA ARG A 179 -11.62 -0.17 -21.27
C ARG A 179 -12.71 -0.69 -20.34
N GLY A 180 -12.59 -1.93 -19.89
CA GLY A 180 -13.51 -2.48 -18.89
C GLY A 180 -13.45 -1.82 -17.50
N MET A 181 -12.60 -0.78 -17.32
CA MET A 181 -12.58 0.10 -16.15
C MET A 181 -13.43 1.38 -16.32
N GLU A 182 -13.78 1.77 -17.55
CA GLU A 182 -14.52 3.02 -17.86
C GLU A 182 -16.04 2.85 -17.83
N THR A 183 -16.54 1.62 -17.64
CA THR A 183 -17.96 1.25 -17.73
C THR A 183 -18.61 0.92 -16.37
N LYS A 184 -18.08 1.48 -15.28
CA LYS A 184 -18.67 1.36 -13.94
C LYS A 184 -18.84 2.71 -13.26
#